data_AF-A0A170XHE8-F1
#
_entry.id   AF-A0A170XHE8-F1
#
_cell.length_a   1.000
_cell.length_b   1.000
_cell.length_c   1.000
_cell.angle_alpha   90.00
_cell.angle_beta   90.00
_cell.angle_gamma   90.00
#
_symmetry.space_group_name_H-M   'P 1'
#
loop_
_entity.id
_entity.type
_entity.pdbx_description
1 polymer ?
#
loop_
_entity_poly.entity_id
_entity_poly.type
_entity_poly.pdbx_seq_one_letter_code
_entity_poly.pdbx_strand_id
1 'polypeptide(L)'
;LNIFVGENAKVIVTGGASVNDSILQVISDIFATPVYKLAYANSAAFGAAFRAAVCTASSGEKNEEVVADNTNLIFVCKPFEDCRQIYDPMVTRFREIVGNLQSRRY
;
A
#
# COMPACT_ATOMS: atom_id res chain seq x y z
N LEU A 1 -12.31 -11.49 5.16
CA LEU A 1 -12.21 -11.42 3.67
C LEU A 1 -11.00 -12.27 3.37
N ASN A 2 -11.06 -13.26 2.47
CA ASN A 2 -9.82 -13.96 2.10
C ASN A 2 -8.97 -13.04 1.19
N ILE A 3 -8.69 -11.79 1.62
CA ILE A 3 -7.77 -10.87 0.96
C ILE A 3 -6.39 -11.40 1.28
N PHE A 4 -5.91 -12.25 0.39
CA PHE A 4 -4.52 -12.62 0.35
C PHE A 4 -3.81 -11.65 -0.59
N VAL A 5 -3.06 -10.69 -0.04
CA VAL A 5 -2.31 -9.71 -0.83
C VAL A 5 -1.04 -10.36 -1.44
N GLY A 6 -0.62 -11.53 -0.94
CA GLY A 6 0.59 -12.23 -1.33
C GLY A 6 1.54 -12.40 -0.15
N GLU A 7 2.31 -13.50 -0.12
CA GLU A 7 3.20 -13.84 1.00
C GLU A 7 4.33 -12.81 1.23
N ASN A 8 4.74 -12.12 0.16
CA ASN A 8 5.79 -11.09 0.17
C ASN A 8 5.25 -9.70 -0.20
N ALA A 9 3.95 -9.48 -0.02
CA ALA A 9 3.34 -8.20 -0.36
C ALA A 9 3.74 -7.10 0.64
N LYS A 10 3.72 -5.86 0.17
CA LYS A 10 3.83 -4.66 0.99
C LYS A 10 2.79 -3.64 0.56
N VAL A 11 2.19 -2.96 1.52
CA VAL A 11 1.29 -1.84 1.26
C VAL A 11 2.11 -0.56 1.25
N ILE A 12 2.05 0.19 0.15
CA ILE A 12 2.69 1.50 0.04
C ILE A 12 1.61 2.57 0.11
N VAL A 13 1.71 3.45 1.11
CA VAL A 13 0.78 4.56 1.33
C VAL A 13 1.38 5.90 0.91
N THR A 14 0.52 6.75 0.38
CA THR A 14 0.83 8.11 -0.06
C THR A 14 -0.40 9.00 0.12
N GLY A 15 -0.28 10.30 -0.13
CA GLY A 15 -1.36 11.27 0.01
C GLY A 15 -1.59 11.76 1.44
N GLY A 16 -2.51 12.71 1.60
CA GLY A 16 -2.67 13.45 2.86
C GLY A 16 -3.05 12.61 4.08
N ALA A 17 -3.86 11.56 3.91
CA ALA A 17 -4.24 10.68 5.03
C ALA A 17 -3.07 9.83 5.57
N SER A 18 -1.99 9.67 4.78
CA SER A 18 -0.82 8.88 5.19
C SER A 18 0.02 9.54 6.28
N VAL A 19 -0.30 10.77 6.71
CA VAL A 19 0.35 11.42 7.84
C VAL A 19 -0.01 10.80 9.20
N ASN A 20 -1.14 10.10 9.29
CA ASN A 20 -1.63 9.55 10.56
C ASN A 20 -1.27 8.06 10.69
N ASP A 21 -0.27 7.77 11.51
CA ASP A 21 0.24 6.42 11.68
C ASP A 21 -0.77 5.45 12.31
N SER A 22 -1.74 5.94 13.11
CA SER A 22 -2.81 5.10 13.66
C SER A 22 -3.76 4.61 12.56
N ILE A 23 -4.05 5.44 11.56
CA ILE A 23 -4.82 5.00 10.38
C ILE A 23 -4.01 3.94 9.60
N LEU A 24 -2.70 4.12 9.50
CA LEU A 24 -1.82 3.18 8.81
C LEU A 24 -1.74 1.82 9.51
N GLN A 25 -1.77 1.80 10.85
CA GLN A 25 -1.87 0.56 11.61
C GLN A 25 -3.16 -0.21 11.28
N VAL A 26 -4.31 0.47 11.26
CA VAL A 26 -5.59 -0.16 10.89
C VAL A 26 -5.54 -0.73 9.46
N ILE A 27 -4.90 -0.03 8.52
CA ILE A 27 -4.66 -0.55 7.17
C ILE A 27 -3.79 -1.82 7.23
N SER A 28 -2.68 -1.78 7.97
CA SER A 28 -1.78 -2.93 8.12
C SER A 28 -2.52 -4.16 8.65
N ASP A 29 -3.35 -3.98 9.67
CA ASP A 29 -4.11 -5.04 10.32
C ASP A 29 -5.21 -5.61 9.42
N ILE A 30 -5.96 -4.76 8.71
CA ILE A 30 -7.02 -5.22 7.79
C ILE A 30 -6.44 -6.06 6.64
N PHE A 31 -5.30 -5.64 6.08
CA PHE A 31 -4.65 -6.34 4.98
C PHE A 31 -3.68 -7.44 5.44
N ALA A 32 -3.46 -7.57 6.76
CA ALA A 32 -2.45 -8.45 7.35
C ALA A 32 -1.09 -8.37 6.62
N THR A 33 -0.67 -7.14 6.29
CA THR A 33 0.48 -6.85 5.41
C THR A 33 1.25 -5.64 5.95
N PRO A 34 2.60 -5.63 5.92
CA PRO A 34 3.38 -4.46 6.38
C PRO A 34 3.13 -3.21 5.52
N VAL A 35 3.15 -2.05 6.17
CA VAL A 35 2.87 -0.75 5.56
C VAL A 35 4.15 0.11 5.50
N TYR A 36 4.35 0.72 4.33
CA TYR A 36 5.44 1.63 4.03
C TYR A 36 4.89 2.96 3.52
N LYS A 37 5.50 4.07 3.92
CA LYS A 37 5.17 5.42 3.46
C LYS A 37 6.15 5.83 2.38
N LEU A 38 5.64 6.37 1.27
CA LEU A 38 6.50 7.02 0.28
C LEU A 38 7.02 8.34 0.86
N ALA A 39 8.35 8.55 0.86
CA ALA A 39 8.97 9.74 1.43
C ALA A 39 8.55 11.05 0.74
N TYR A 40 8.12 10.99 -0.52
CA TYR A 40 7.74 12.15 -1.32
C TYR A 40 6.22 12.29 -1.47
N ALA A 41 5.73 13.52 -1.31
CA ALA A 41 4.33 13.86 -1.55
C ALA A 41 3.94 13.84 -3.04
N ASN A 42 4.89 14.18 -3.94
CA ASN A 42 4.65 14.29 -5.39
C ASN A 42 4.93 12.98 -6.13
N SER A 43 4.19 11.92 -5.79
CA SER A 43 4.40 10.56 -6.34
C SER A 43 4.33 10.50 -7.87
N ALA A 44 3.46 11.28 -8.50
CA ALA A 44 3.34 11.36 -9.95
C ALA A 44 4.60 11.94 -10.63
N ALA A 45 5.13 13.05 -10.09
CA ALA A 45 6.35 13.68 -10.61
C ALA A 45 7.57 12.78 -10.39
N PHE A 46 7.66 12.16 -9.21
CA PHE A 46 8.70 11.17 -8.91
C PHE A 46 8.68 9.99 -9.89
N GLY A 47 7.49 9.43 -10.15
CA GLY A 47 7.33 8.37 -11.15
C GLY A 47 7.69 8.80 -12.57
N ALA A 48 7.40 10.04 -12.97
CA ALA A 48 7.80 10.57 -14.27
C ALA A 48 9.33 10.71 -14.40
N ALA A 49 9.99 11.26 -13.38
CA ALA A 49 11.45 11.37 -13.33
C ALA A 49 12.11 9.98 -13.32
N PHE A 50 11.58 9.03 -12.55
CA PHE A 50 12.06 7.65 -12.51
C PHE A 50 11.98 6.99 -13.89
N ARG A 51 10.84 7.10 -14.59
CA ARG A 51 10.70 6.57 -15.96
C ARG A 51 11.67 7.23 -16.95
N ALA A 52 11.89 8.55 -16.84
CA ALA A 52 12.85 9.24 -17.69
C ALA A 52 14.29 8.74 -17.45
N ALA A 53 14.69 8.57 -16.19
CA ALA A 53 16.00 8.02 -15.83
C ALA A 53 16.21 6.60 -16.38
N VAL A 54 15.19 5.73 -16.25
CA VAL A 54 15.24 4.37 -16.81
C VAL A 54 15.42 4.39 -18.34
N CYS A 55 14.70 5.27 -19.04
CA CYS A 55 14.82 5.42 -20.50
C CYS A 55 16.24 5.86 -20.91
N THR A 56 16.82 6.83 -20.19
CA THR A 56 18.18 7.30 -20.43
C THR A 56 19.22 6.20 -20.16
N ALA A 57 19.07 5.44 -19.08
CA ALA A 57 19.97 4.33 -18.76
C ALA A 57 19.92 3.21 -19.82
N SER A 58 18.75 2.95 -20.41
CA SER A 58 18.58 1.95 -21.47
C SER A 58 19.15 2.35 -22.84
N SER A 59 19.53 3.62 -23.05
CA SER A 59 19.95 4.17 -24.35
C SER A 59 21.48 4.34 -24.54
N GLY A 60 22.32 3.92 -23.58
CA GLY A 60 23.79 4.09 -23.58
C GLY A 60 24.21 5.40 -22.89
N GLU A 61 25.13 5.48 -21.92
CA GLU A 61 26.54 5.03 -21.92
C GLU A 61 27.02 4.50 -20.55
N LYS A 62 26.13 4.23 -19.59
CA LYS A 62 26.49 3.57 -18.32
C LYS A 62 25.41 2.55 -17.93
N ASN A 63 25.78 1.28 -17.88
CA ASN A 63 24.97 0.18 -17.36
C ASN A 63 24.88 0.24 -15.82
N GLU A 64 24.50 1.38 -15.26
CA GLU A 64 24.02 1.41 -13.90
C GLU A 64 22.55 1.02 -13.98
N GLU A 65 22.26 -0.23 -13.61
CA GLU A 65 20.89 -0.71 -13.46
C GLU A 65 20.19 0.30 -12.54
N VAL A 66 19.15 0.96 -13.04
CA VAL A 66 18.30 1.83 -12.22
C VAL A 66 17.52 0.91 -11.30
N VAL A 67 18.18 0.46 -10.24
CA VAL A 67 17.57 -0.34 -9.18
C VAL A 67 16.46 0.52 -8.62
N ALA A 68 15.26 -0.06 -8.52
CA ALA A 68 14.15 0.53 -7.79
C ALA A 68 14.59 0.69 -6.34
N ASP A 69 15.22 1.82 -6.04
CA ASP A 69 15.84 2.05 -4.76
C ASP A 69 14.75 2.16 -3.69
N ASN A 70 14.70 1.15 -2.83
CA ASN A 70 13.75 1.07 -1.73
C ASN A 70 14.06 2.12 -0.64
N THR A 71 15.15 2.90 -0.74
CA THR A 71 15.46 4.03 0.17
C THR A 71 14.33 5.05 0.28
N ASN A 72 13.46 5.14 -0.73
CA ASN A 72 12.34 6.08 -0.76
C ASN A 72 11.09 5.56 -0.02
N LEU A 73 11.16 4.35 0.54
CA LEU A 73 10.09 3.73 1.33
C LEU A 73 10.47 3.72 2.82
N ILE A 74 9.67 4.42 3.61
CA ILE A 74 9.83 4.48 5.06
C ILE A 74 8.93 3.39 5.65
N PHE A 75 9.52 2.41 6.35
CA PHE A 75 8.74 1.44 7.10
C PHE A 75 7.94 2.15 8.20
N VAL A 76 6.64 1.86 8.31
CA VAL A 76 5.77 2.46 9.32
C VAL A 76 5.39 1.43 10.37
N CYS A 77 4.76 0.34 9.94
CA CYS A 77 4.23 -0.66 10.86
C CYS A 77 4.04 -2.03 10.20
N LYS A 78 3.90 -3.03 11.07
CA LYS A 78 3.52 -4.41 10.74
C LYS A 78 2.16 -4.73 11.38
N PRO A 79 1.41 -5.69 10.84
CA PRO A 79 0.14 -6.08 11.44
C PRO A 79 0.35 -6.67 12.84
N PHE A 80 -0.64 -6.51 13.71
CA PHE A 80 -0.70 -7.27 14.96
C PHE A 80 -1.00 -8.75 14.70
N GLU A 81 -0.54 -9.63 15.59
CA GLU A 81 -0.67 -11.09 15.43
C GLU A 81 -2.13 -11.57 15.41
N ASP A 82 -3.00 -10.87 16.13
CA ASP A 82 -4.43 -11.15 16.23
C ASP A 82 -5.29 -10.45 15.15
N CYS A 83 -4.66 -9.69 14.25
CA CYS A 83 -5.37 -8.87 13.25
C CYS A 83 -6.38 -9.69 12.43
N ARG A 84 -6.00 -10.90 11.99
CA ARG A 84 -6.88 -11.77 11.19
C ARG A 84 -8.08 -12.24 11.99
N GLN A 85 -7.87 -12.61 13.25
CA GLN A 85 -8.94 -13.06 14.14
C GLN A 85 -10.01 -11.97 14.34
N ILE A 86 -9.57 -10.71 14.39
CA ILE A 86 -10.44 -9.55 14.59
C ILE A 86 -11.09 -9.12 13.27
N TYR A 87 -10.28 -8.84 12.25
CA TYR A 87 -10.74 -8.16 11.03
C TYR A 87 -11.40 -9.12 10.02
N ASP A 88 -11.06 -10.40 9.98
CA ASP A 88 -11.72 -11.33 9.04
C ASP A 88 -13.24 -11.44 9.24
N PRO A 89 -13.77 -11.68 10.46
CA PRO A 89 -15.20 -11.68 10.68
C PRO A 89 -15.83 -10.29 10.53
N MET A 90 -15.14 -9.22 10.95
CA MET A 90 -15.64 -7.85 10.81
C MET A 90 -15.87 -7.47 9.35
N VAL A 91 -14.93 -7.84 8.46
CA VAL A 91 -15.05 -7.52 7.04
C VAL A 91 -16.15 -8.34 6.37
N THR A 92 -16.40 -9.57 6.82
CA THR A 92 -17.55 -10.36 6.36
C THR A 92 -18.86 -9.65 6.72
N ARG A 93 -19.02 -9.25 7.98
CA ARG A 93 -20.19 -8.47 8.43
C ARG A 93 -20.32 -7.13 7.69
N PHE A 94 -19.22 -6.43 7.45
CA PHE A 94 -19.23 -5.16 6.72
C PHE A 94 -19.78 -5.32 5.30
N ARG A 95 -19.42 -6.41 4.60
CA ARG A 95 -19.95 -6.71 3.28
C ARG A 95 -21.45 -6.95 3.30
N GLU A 96 -21.97 -7.71 4.28
CA GLU A 96 -23.41 -7.94 4.42
C GLU A 96 -24.16 -6.63 4.59
N ILE A 97 -23.65 -5.72 5.43
CA ILE A 97 -24.22 -4.39 5.65
C ILE A 97 -24.22 -3.59 4.35
N VAL A 98 -23.09 -3.53 3.65
CA VAL A 98 -22.98 -2.80 2.36
C VAL A 98 -23.94 -3.38 1.33
N GLY A 99 -24.03 -4.70 1.21
CA GLY A 99 -24.94 -5.37 0.29
C GLY A 99 -26.41 -5.05 0.59
N ASN A 100 -26.80 -5.05 1.86
CA ASN A 100 -28.14 -4.66 2.31
C ASN A 100 -28.46 -3.18 2.06
N LEU A 101 -27.46 -2.30 2.13
CA LEU A 101 -27.67 -0.87 1.84
C LEU A 101 -27.75 -0.61 0.33
N GLN A 102 -26.99 -1.35 -0.48
CA GLN A 102 -27.03 -1.25 -1.93
C GLN A 102 -28.35 -1.77 -2.51
N SER A 103 -28.89 -2.87 -1.98
CA SER A 103 -30.18 -3.42 -2.43
C SER A 103 -31.37 -2.51 -2.11
N ARG A 104 -31.25 -1.63 -1.11
CA ARG A 104 -32.28 -0.64 -0.73
C ARG A 104 -32.17 0.68 -1.47
N ARG A 105 -31.12 0.86 -2.29
CA ARG A 105 -30.89 2.07 -3.08
C ARG A 105 -31.57 2.06 -4.44
N TYR A 106 -32.32 1.00 -4.75
CA TYR A 106 -33.21 0.87 -5.90
C TYR A 106 -34.59 0.44 -5.42
#